data_AF-A0AAW3LXX8-F1
#
_entry.id   AF-A0AAW3LXX8-F1
#
_cell.length_a   1.000
_cell.length_b   1.000
_cell.length_c   1.000
_cell.angle_alpha   90.00
_cell.angle_beta   90.00
_cell.angle_gamma   90.00
#
_symmetry.space_group_name_H-M   'P 1'
#
loop_
_entity.id
_entity.type
_entity.pdbx_description
1 polymer ?
#
loop_
_entity_poly.entity_id
_entity_poly.type
_entity_poly.pdbx_seq_one_letter_code
_entity_poly.pdbx_strand_id
1 'polypeptide(L)'
;MSVDIEKLEALAKAATKGPWFSGGTWVSTERGNSVADCARGDEKFIAAANPTAVLELIADQKRMASRLLCCTKCGGQGELCSGRTSYEGYNQPPEPIMDKCGDCDGAGVLGDERECLSILDELEQVKAENAGLKTGYEAYERVNAELRAECEALREIISLVTREIPHSKSVRPGDAPGHCHSVPGVWDKGNGEKAGKECAWCKVWNAAIAIQKDSAQ
;
A
#
# COMPACT_ATOMS: atom_id res chain seq x y z
N MET A 1 42.78 3.35 1.85
CA MET A 1 42.07 2.47 2.79
C MET A 1 40.82 1.98 2.08
N SER A 2 40.71 0.69 1.76
CA SER A 2 39.46 0.09 1.29
C SER A 2 38.60 -0.24 2.50
N VAL A 3 37.31 0.15 2.46
CA VAL A 3 36.35 -0.22 3.49
C VAL A 3 35.86 -1.64 3.20
N ASP A 4 35.98 -2.53 4.17
CA ASP A 4 35.44 -3.88 4.09
C ASP A 4 33.94 -3.85 4.43
N ILE A 5 33.11 -3.86 3.39
CA ILE A 5 31.65 -3.73 3.50
C ILE A 5 31.03 -4.96 4.18
N GLU A 6 31.57 -6.16 3.97
CA GLU A 6 31.06 -7.38 4.61
C GLU A 6 31.29 -7.34 6.11
N LYS A 7 32.49 -6.89 6.52
CA LYS A 7 32.81 -6.66 7.93
C LYS A 7 31.92 -5.57 8.53
N LEU A 8 31.67 -4.47 7.81
CA LEU A 8 30.79 -3.40 8.28
C LEU A 8 29.34 -3.89 8.44
N GLU A 9 28.83 -4.69 7.50
CA GLU A 9 27.51 -5.29 7.57
C GLU A 9 27.38 -6.25 8.77
N ALA A 10 28.39 -7.08 9.01
CA ALA A 10 28.43 -8.00 10.15
C ALA A 10 28.40 -7.24 11.49
N LEU A 11 29.19 -6.16 11.60
CA LEU A 11 29.21 -5.29 12.78
C LEU A 11 27.85 -4.60 13.01
N ALA A 12 27.24 -4.06 11.96
CA ALA A 12 25.92 -3.44 12.06
C ALA A 12 24.82 -4.46 12.40
N LYS A 13 24.92 -5.71 11.92
CA LYS A 13 24.00 -6.79 12.32
C LYS A 13 24.12 -7.13 13.80
N ALA A 14 25.33 -7.18 14.34
CA ALA A 14 25.61 -7.51 15.74
C ALA A 14 25.32 -6.36 16.73
N ALA A 15 25.34 -5.11 16.26
CA ALA A 15 25.14 -3.93 17.10
C ALA A 15 23.70 -3.79 17.61
N THR A 16 23.53 -3.05 18.71
CA THR A 16 22.25 -2.80 19.36
C THR A 16 21.28 -2.07 18.42
N LYS A 17 20.13 -2.70 18.15
CA LYS A 17 19.12 -2.20 17.21
C LYS A 17 18.29 -1.04 17.76
N GLY A 18 17.67 -0.32 16.84
CA GLY A 18 16.74 0.77 17.14
C GLY A 18 17.39 2.15 17.01
N PRO A 19 16.59 3.21 17.18
CA PRO A 19 17.08 4.58 17.12
C PRO A 19 18.08 4.84 18.24
N TRP A 20 19.15 5.52 17.88
CA TRP A 20 20.18 5.98 18.81
C TRP A 20 20.03 7.49 18.99
N PHE A 21 20.25 7.95 20.22
CA PHE A 21 20.05 9.34 20.63
C PHE A 21 21.33 9.88 21.27
N SER A 22 21.69 11.12 20.92
CA SER A 22 22.83 11.81 21.52
C SER A 22 22.44 12.43 22.88
N GLY A 23 23.16 12.06 23.94
CA GLY A 23 23.00 12.59 25.30
C GLY A 23 24.09 13.58 25.71
N GLY A 24 24.81 14.17 24.76
CA GLY A 24 25.97 15.04 25.02
C GLY A 24 27.27 14.26 24.88
N THR A 25 27.73 13.56 25.91
CA THR A 25 28.99 12.78 25.84
C THR A 25 28.77 11.28 25.63
N TRP A 26 27.53 10.84 25.46
CA TRP A 26 27.21 9.43 25.19
C TRP A 26 26.10 9.33 24.15
N VAL A 27 26.01 8.15 23.52
CA VAL A 27 24.90 7.76 22.67
C VAL A 27 24.14 6.63 23.36
N SER A 28 22.82 6.72 23.37
CA SER A 28 21.96 5.73 24.00
C SER A 28 20.83 5.28 23.09
N THR A 29 20.30 4.09 23.35
CA THR A 29 19.04 3.63 22.76
C THR A 29 17.83 4.33 23.40
N GLU A 30 16.65 4.17 22.81
CA GLU A 30 15.37 4.63 23.38
C GLU A 30 15.12 4.11 24.81
N ARG A 31 15.66 2.92 25.13
CA ARG A 31 15.54 2.29 26.46
C ARG A 31 16.56 2.80 27.48
N GLY A 32 17.37 3.80 27.12
CA GLY A 32 18.38 4.41 27.99
C GLY A 32 19.69 3.61 28.10
N ASN A 33 19.86 2.52 27.37
CA ASN A 33 21.13 1.78 27.35
C ASN A 33 22.19 2.58 26.59
N SER A 34 23.35 2.82 27.22
CA SER A 34 24.50 3.42 26.55
C SER A 34 25.10 2.46 25.52
N VAL A 35 25.31 2.96 24.29
CA VAL A 35 25.86 2.19 23.16
C VAL A 35 27.23 2.70 22.71
N ALA A 36 27.58 3.95 23.06
CA ALA A 36 28.89 4.51 22.82
C ALA A 36 29.19 5.63 23.84
N ASP A 37 30.44 5.67 24.29
CA ASP A 37 31.02 6.83 24.96
C ASP A 37 31.75 7.67 23.91
N CYS A 38 31.43 8.96 23.84
CA CYS A 38 31.89 9.83 22.77
C CYS A 38 32.70 10.98 23.38
N ALA A 39 33.94 11.15 22.93
CA ALA A 39 34.64 12.42 23.14
C ALA A 39 33.81 13.55 22.51
N ARG A 40 33.72 14.69 23.19
CA ARG A 40 32.83 15.82 22.85
C ARG A 40 32.85 16.14 21.35
N GLY A 41 31.73 15.97 20.66
CA GLY A 41 31.52 16.45 19.28
C GLY A 41 30.96 15.40 18.31
N ASP A 42 31.20 14.12 18.53
CA ASP A 42 30.84 13.05 17.57
C ASP A 42 29.50 12.37 17.89
N GLU A 43 28.86 12.71 19.02
CA GLU A 43 27.67 12.03 19.52
C GLU A 43 26.50 12.06 18.53
N LYS A 44 26.33 13.16 17.80
CA LYS A 44 25.27 13.31 16.80
C LYS A 44 25.54 12.46 15.56
N PHE A 45 26.81 12.41 15.14
CA PHE A 45 27.22 11.60 14.00
C PHE A 45 27.05 10.12 14.30
N ILE A 46 27.49 9.67 15.48
CA ILE A 46 27.36 8.27 15.91
C ILE A 46 25.88 7.88 16.07
N ALA A 47 25.05 8.75 16.64
CA ALA A 47 23.61 8.52 16.74
C ALA A 47 22.92 8.42 15.36
N ALA A 48 23.35 9.24 14.40
CA ALA A 48 22.87 9.16 13.02
C ALA A 48 23.37 7.91 12.30
N ALA A 49 24.62 7.51 12.51
CA ALA A 49 25.24 6.30 11.98
C ALA A 49 24.86 5.03 12.77
N ASN A 50 23.61 4.95 13.22
CA ASN A 50 23.11 3.79 13.93
C ASN A 50 23.04 2.55 13.00
N PRO A 51 22.94 1.34 13.56
CA PRO A 51 23.02 0.12 12.78
C PRO A 51 21.93 -0.03 11.73
N THR A 52 20.74 0.57 11.95
CA THR A 52 19.67 0.58 10.95
C THR A 52 20.08 1.41 9.74
N ALA A 53 20.54 2.64 9.96
CA ALA A 53 20.98 3.54 8.90
C ALA A 53 22.16 2.95 8.09
N VAL A 54 23.14 2.32 8.76
CA VAL A 54 24.27 1.67 8.08
C VAL A 54 23.81 0.50 7.22
N LEU A 55 22.89 -0.33 7.70
CA LEU A 55 22.35 -1.45 6.92
C LEU A 55 21.52 -0.98 5.73
N GLU A 56 20.76 0.11 5.88
CA GLU A 56 20.03 0.75 4.77
C GLU A 56 21.00 1.24 3.70
N LEU A 57 22.07 1.96 4.08
CA LEU A 57 23.09 2.43 3.14
C LEU A 57 23.79 1.28 2.41
N ILE A 58 24.11 0.18 3.10
CA ILE A 58 24.70 -1.02 2.48
C ILE A 58 23.71 -1.68 1.52
N ALA A 59 22.42 -1.76 1.88
CA ALA A 59 21.39 -2.31 1.02
C ALA A 59 21.20 -1.45 -0.24
N ASP A 60 21.22 -0.13 -0.11
CA ASP A 60 21.15 0.81 -1.23
C ASP A 60 22.39 0.72 -2.13
N GLN A 61 23.59 0.63 -1.55
CA GLN A 61 24.81 0.40 -2.30
C GLN A 61 24.75 -0.90 -3.10
N LYS A 62 24.26 -2.00 -2.50
CA LYS A 62 24.08 -3.29 -3.20
C LYS A 62 23.05 -3.18 -4.32
N ARG A 63 21.94 -2.45 -4.09
CA ARG A 63 20.91 -2.21 -5.10
C ARG A 63 21.46 -1.40 -6.28
N MET A 64 22.20 -0.32 -6.00
CA MET A 64 22.87 0.48 -7.02
C MET A 64 23.91 -0.34 -7.78
N ALA A 65 24.76 -1.10 -7.07
CA ALA A 65 25.75 -2.00 -7.66
C ALA A 65 25.09 -3.02 -8.59
N SER A 66 23.98 -3.66 -8.18
CA SER A 66 23.27 -4.64 -9.02
C SER A 66 22.69 -4.06 -10.31
N ARG A 67 22.38 -2.76 -10.33
CA ARG A 67 21.83 -2.06 -11.50
C ARG A 67 22.90 -1.45 -12.38
N LEU A 68 23.96 -0.94 -11.79
CA LEU A 68 25.07 -0.32 -12.50
C LEU A 68 26.09 -1.34 -13.00
N LEU A 69 26.27 -2.49 -12.32
CA LEU A 69 27.29 -3.50 -12.67
C LEU A 69 26.69 -4.73 -13.35
N CYS A 70 25.66 -4.56 -14.19
CA CYS A 70 25.12 -5.65 -15.00
C CYS A 70 25.28 -5.36 -16.49
N CYS A 71 25.65 -6.39 -17.26
CA CYS A 71 25.71 -6.24 -18.71
C CYS A 71 24.29 -6.19 -19.28
N THR A 72 23.94 -5.08 -19.94
CA THR A 72 22.62 -4.86 -20.56
C THR A 72 22.27 -5.86 -21.65
N LYS A 73 23.27 -6.53 -22.26
CA LYS A 73 23.04 -7.57 -23.29
C LYS A 73 22.70 -8.95 -22.71
N CYS A 74 23.33 -9.36 -21.61
CA CYS A 74 23.08 -10.67 -20.99
C CYS A 74 22.23 -10.60 -19.72
N GLY A 75 21.75 -9.41 -19.33
CA GLY A 75 20.92 -9.21 -18.14
C GLY A 75 21.61 -9.59 -16.83
N GLY A 76 22.95 -9.57 -16.79
CA GLY A 76 23.73 -9.99 -15.62
C GLY A 76 23.83 -11.50 -15.40
N GLN A 77 23.56 -12.33 -16.42
CA GLN A 77 23.71 -13.80 -16.31
C GLN A 77 25.17 -14.29 -16.43
N GLY A 78 26.08 -13.47 -16.94
CA GLY A 78 27.51 -13.78 -16.92
C GLY A 78 28.10 -13.50 -15.54
N GLU A 79 29.07 -14.32 -15.09
CA GLU A 79 29.86 -13.96 -13.92
C GLU A 79 30.45 -12.56 -14.15
N LEU A 80 30.38 -11.69 -13.15
CA LEU A 80 31.16 -10.43 -13.10
C LEU A 80 32.64 -10.81 -13.12
N CYS A 81 33.15 -11.18 -14.29
CA CYS A 81 34.56 -11.44 -14.49
C CYS A 81 35.27 -10.11 -14.36
N SER A 82 35.95 -9.92 -13.23
CA SER A 82 37.04 -8.97 -13.09
C SER A 82 38.16 -9.37 -14.05
N GLY A 83 38.00 -9.08 -15.34
CA GLY A 83 39.01 -9.18 -16.39
C GLY A 83 39.40 -10.59 -16.84
N ARG A 84 39.25 -10.85 -18.15
CA ARG A 84 40.24 -11.71 -18.84
C ARG A 84 41.57 -10.98 -18.78
N THR A 85 42.53 -11.58 -18.10
CA THR A 85 43.90 -11.08 -17.99
C THR A 85 44.61 -11.31 -19.33
N SER A 86 44.75 -10.28 -20.18
CA SER A 86 45.71 -10.36 -21.29
C SER A 86 47.12 -10.18 -20.71
N TYR A 87 47.77 -11.31 -20.46
CA TYR A 87 49.15 -11.38 -20.00
C TYR A 87 50.10 -10.95 -21.12
N GLU A 88 50.74 -9.78 -21.00
CA GLU A 88 51.85 -9.38 -21.89
C GLU A 88 53.08 -8.79 -21.16
N GLY A 89 53.21 -8.94 -19.83
CA GLY A 89 54.36 -8.38 -19.11
C GLY A 89 54.70 -9.08 -17.80
N TYR A 90 56.00 -9.35 -17.61
CA TYR A 90 56.55 -9.93 -16.38
C TYR A 90 56.31 -8.99 -15.17
N ASN A 91 55.60 -9.50 -14.16
CA ASN A 91 55.50 -9.00 -12.77
C ASN A 91 54.57 -7.80 -12.43
N GLN A 92 53.52 -7.51 -13.20
CA GLN A 92 52.39 -6.71 -12.68
C GLN A 92 51.13 -7.59 -12.52
N PRO A 93 50.40 -7.52 -11.39
CA PRO A 93 49.09 -8.14 -11.31
C PRO A 93 48.19 -7.48 -12.37
N PRO A 94 47.50 -8.26 -13.21
CA PRO A 94 46.75 -7.74 -14.34
C PRO A 94 45.61 -6.82 -13.87
N GLU A 95 45.51 -5.64 -14.46
CA GLU A 95 44.40 -4.73 -14.20
C GLU A 95 43.12 -5.27 -14.86
N PRO A 96 41.98 -5.34 -14.15
CA PRO A 96 40.71 -5.74 -14.75
C PRO A 96 40.32 -4.75 -15.86
N ILE A 97 40.05 -5.26 -17.06
CA ILE A 97 39.45 -4.47 -18.14
C ILE A 97 37.97 -4.29 -17.81
N MET A 98 37.62 -3.15 -17.22
CA MET A 98 36.27 -2.84 -16.73
C MET A 98 35.24 -2.61 -17.85
N ASP A 99 35.70 -2.52 -19.10
CA ASP A 99 34.91 -2.01 -20.24
C ASP A 99 34.28 -3.14 -21.07
N LYS A 100 34.48 -4.41 -20.70
CA LYS A 100 34.05 -5.58 -21.49
C LYS A 100 33.42 -6.65 -20.61
N CYS A 101 32.25 -7.12 -21.04
CA CYS A 101 31.64 -8.31 -20.44
C CYS A 101 32.43 -9.57 -20.86
N GLY A 102 32.81 -10.40 -19.88
CA GLY A 102 33.64 -11.60 -20.09
C GLY A 102 33.03 -12.66 -21.00
N ASP A 103 31.70 -12.69 -21.12
CA ASP A 103 30.97 -13.75 -21.85
C ASP A 103 30.38 -13.32 -23.21
N CYS A 104 30.21 -12.03 -23.49
CA CYS A 104 29.46 -11.60 -24.68
C CYS A 104 30.15 -10.56 -25.59
N ASP A 105 31.44 -10.24 -25.40
CA ASP A 105 32.19 -9.21 -26.16
C ASP A 105 31.48 -7.84 -26.26
N GLY A 106 30.39 -7.65 -25.52
CA GLY A 106 29.69 -6.38 -25.42
C GLY A 106 30.56 -5.39 -24.67
N ALA A 107 30.55 -4.12 -25.12
CA ALA A 107 31.03 -3.00 -24.34
C ALA A 107 30.29 -3.05 -23.00
N GLY A 108 30.97 -3.57 -21.99
CA GLY A 108 30.51 -3.63 -20.62
C GLY A 108 30.66 -2.23 -20.10
N VAL A 109 29.65 -1.41 -20.34
CA VAL A 109 29.57 -0.12 -19.68
C VAL A 109 28.42 -0.24 -18.70
N LEU A 110 28.77 0.16 -17.49
CA LEU A 110 27.92 0.49 -16.38
C LEU A 110 26.58 1.05 -16.89
N GLY A 111 25.44 0.61 -16.33
CA GLY A 111 24.15 1.26 -16.64
C GLY A 111 24.31 2.78 -16.55
N ASP A 112 23.76 3.53 -17.51
CA ASP A 112 23.91 4.99 -17.56
C ASP A 112 23.43 5.58 -16.22
N GLU A 113 24.23 6.46 -15.61
CA GLU A 113 23.84 7.17 -14.39
C GLU A 113 22.47 7.83 -14.55
N ARG A 114 22.15 8.28 -15.78
CA ARG A 114 20.85 8.84 -16.15
C ARG A 114 19.70 7.86 -16.01
N GLU A 115 19.91 6.57 -16.29
CA GLU A 115 18.87 5.54 -16.14
C GLU A 115 18.57 5.29 -14.66
N CYS A 116 19.60 5.29 -13.80
CA CYS A 116 19.39 5.21 -12.36
C CYS A 116 18.66 6.44 -11.81
N LEU A 117 18.98 7.65 -12.28
CA LEU A 117 18.27 8.87 -11.91
C LEU A 117 16.80 8.83 -12.36
N SER A 118 16.53 8.41 -13.60
CA SER A 118 15.16 8.27 -14.12
C SER A 118 14.32 7.29 -13.29
N ILE A 119 14.90 6.15 -12.89
CA ILE A 119 14.20 5.17 -12.05
C ILE A 119 13.91 5.74 -10.65
N LEU A 120 14.80 6.58 -10.12
CA LEU A 120 14.58 7.23 -8.82
C LEU A 120 13.43 8.24 -8.90
N ASP A 121 13.38 9.04 -9.96
CA ASP A 121 12.29 9.99 -10.22
C ASP A 121 10.94 9.25 -10.36
N GLU A 122 10.90 8.15 -11.10
CA GLU A 122 9.71 7.30 -11.22
C GLU A 122 9.29 6.70 -9.87
N LEU A 123 10.24 6.27 -9.05
CA LEU A 123 9.94 5.76 -7.71
C LEU A 123 9.35 6.85 -6.79
N GLU A 124 9.85 8.07 -6.88
CA GLU A 124 9.30 9.20 -6.12
C GLU A 124 7.89 9.54 -6.59
N GLN A 125 7.66 9.58 -7.90
CA GLN A 125 6.33 9.79 -8.48
C GLN A 125 5.35 8.69 -8.02
N VAL A 126 5.73 7.42 -8.14
CA VAL A 126 4.87 6.29 -7.73
C VAL A 126 4.59 6.32 -6.22
N LYS A 127 5.56 6.71 -5.39
CA LYS A 127 5.34 6.88 -3.95
C LYS A 127 4.31 7.98 -3.67
N ALA A 128 4.38 9.10 -4.38
CA ALA A 128 3.41 10.18 -4.26
C ALA A 128 2.01 9.75 -4.71
N GLU A 129 1.90 9.05 -5.84
CA GLU A 129 0.63 8.50 -6.34
C GLU A 129 0.03 7.48 -5.35
N ASN A 130 0.84 6.59 -4.80
CA ASN A 130 0.40 5.60 -3.81
C ASN A 130 -0.07 6.26 -2.51
N ALA A 131 0.61 7.30 -2.05
CA ALA A 131 0.16 8.10 -0.91
C ALA A 131 -1.21 8.75 -1.20
N GLY A 132 -1.39 9.34 -2.39
CA GLY A 132 -2.66 9.89 -2.83
C GLY A 132 -3.78 8.84 -2.85
N LEU A 133 -3.53 7.67 -3.46
CA LEU A 133 -4.50 6.57 -3.52
C LEU A 133 -4.91 6.06 -2.14
N LYS A 134 -3.96 5.94 -1.20
CA LYS A 134 -4.27 5.54 0.18
C LYS A 134 -5.23 6.53 0.84
N THR A 135 -4.96 7.83 0.73
CA THR A 135 -5.85 8.85 1.29
C THR A 135 -7.24 8.82 0.65
N GLY A 136 -7.31 8.59 -0.68
CA GLY A 136 -8.57 8.42 -1.40
C GLY A 136 -9.35 7.19 -0.93
N TYR A 137 -8.66 6.07 -0.70
CA TYR A 137 -9.27 4.84 -0.20
C TYR A 137 -9.79 4.99 1.23
N GLU A 138 -9.04 5.64 2.13
CA GLU A 138 -9.48 5.94 3.50
C GLU A 138 -10.74 6.83 3.51
N ALA A 139 -10.78 7.85 2.64
CA ALA A 139 -11.96 8.70 2.49
C ALA A 139 -13.18 7.91 1.97
N TYR A 140 -12.97 7.01 1.00
CA TYR A 140 -14.00 6.13 0.47
C TYR A 140 -14.54 5.15 1.53
N GLU A 141 -13.67 4.52 2.31
CA GLU A 141 -14.07 3.63 3.41
C GLU A 141 -14.91 4.35 4.46
N ARG A 142 -14.56 5.60 4.80
CA ARG A 142 -15.36 6.43 5.71
C ARG A 142 -16.76 6.68 5.16
N VAL A 143 -16.88 7.12 3.91
CA VAL A 143 -18.20 7.37 3.27
C VAL A 143 -19.02 6.08 3.21
N ASN A 144 -18.40 4.94 2.91
CA ASN A 144 -19.08 3.65 2.91
C ASN A 144 -19.57 3.24 4.29
N ALA A 145 -18.80 3.52 5.35
CA ALA A 145 -19.21 3.25 6.72
C ALA A 145 -20.42 4.11 7.11
N GLU A 146 -20.40 5.40 6.77
CA GLU A 146 -21.53 6.33 6.98
C GLU A 146 -22.78 5.86 6.22
N LEU A 147 -22.65 5.54 4.94
CA LEU A 147 -23.77 5.08 4.12
C LEU A 147 -24.37 3.75 4.62
N ARG A 148 -23.54 2.83 5.11
CA ARG A 148 -24.00 1.58 5.73
C ARG A 148 -24.79 1.86 7.01
N ALA A 149 -24.30 2.76 7.86
CA ALA A 149 -24.99 3.15 9.09
C ALA A 149 -26.34 3.82 8.78
N GLU A 150 -26.41 4.70 7.78
CA GLU A 150 -27.67 5.30 7.33
C GLU A 150 -28.65 4.23 6.81
N CYS A 151 -28.17 3.30 5.99
CA CYS A 151 -29.01 2.21 5.48
C CYS A 151 -29.54 1.32 6.60
N GLU A 152 -28.74 1.03 7.63
CA GLU A 152 -29.16 0.27 8.79
C GLU A 152 -30.24 1.01 9.60
N ALA A 153 -30.04 2.30 9.88
CA ALA A 153 -31.02 3.14 10.56
C ALA A 153 -32.35 3.20 9.79
N LEU A 154 -32.29 3.35 8.46
CA LEU A 154 -33.49 3.36 7.63
C LEU A 154 -34.22 2.00 7.64
N ARG A 155 -33.48 0.89 7.60
CA ARG A 155 -34.07 -0.47 7.70
C ARG A 155 -34.73 -0.68 9.05
N GLU A 156 -34.13 -0.20 10.13
CA GLU A 156 -34.71 -0.26 11.47
C GLU A 156 -36.04 0.52 11.55
N ILE A 157 -36.05 1.76 11.05
CA ILE A 157 -37.27 2.58 11.00
C ILE A 157 -38.36 1.88 10.19
N ILE A 158 -38.00 1.32 9.02
CA ILE A 158 -38.94 0.56 8.19
C ILE A 158 -39.51 -0.64 8.96
N SER A 159 -38.65 -1.41 9.63
CA SER A 159 -39.06 -2.57 10.45
C SER A 159 -40.00 -2.19 11.60
N LEU A 160 -39.75 -1.06 12.26
CA LEU A 160 -40.65 -0.51 13.28
C LEU A 160 -42.02 -0.18 12.69
N VAL A 161 -42.04 0.57 11.59
CA VAL A 161 -43.28 0.98 10.92
C VAL A 161 -44.10 -0.22 10.44
N THR A 162 -43.47 -1.21 9.79
CA THR A 162 -44.19 -2.37 9.27
C THR A 162 -44.72 -3.30 10.37
N ARG A 163 -44.08 -3.31 11.54
CA ARG A 163 -44.55 -4.06 12.72
C ARG A 163 -45.72 -3.37 13.43
N GLU A 164 -45.66 -2.05 13.58
CA GLU A 164 -46.70 -1.29 14.29
C GLU A 164 -47.98 -1.12 13.48
N ILE A 165 -47.89 -1.04 12.15
CA ILE A 165 -49.08 -0.88 11.31
C ILE A 165 -49.76 -2.25 11.18
N PRO A 166 -50.97 -2.44 11.75
CA PRO A 166 -51.61 -3.73 11.80
C PRO A 166 -51.98 -4.21 10.39
N HIS A 167 -51.54 -5.42 10.05
CA HIS A 167 -52.14 -6.16 8.94
C HIS A 167 -53.58 -6.50 9.33
N SER A 168 -54.56 -5.72 8.83
CA SER A 168 -55.95 -6.10 9.00
C SER A 168 -56.16 -7.49 8.39
N LYS A 169 -56.96 -8.36 9.03
CA LYS A 169 -57.28 -9.70 8.50
C LYS A 169 -57.93 -9.67 7.11
N SER A 170 -58.36 -8.48 6.66
CA SER A 170 -58.99 -8.20 5.37
C SER A 170 -58.03 -7.67 4.29
N VAL A 171 -56.74 -7.45 4.57
CA VAL A 171 -55.78 -6.99 3.55
C VAL A 171 -55.46 -8.14 2.60
N ARG A 172 -55.80 -7.99 1.32
CA ARG A 172 -55.35 -8.93 0.27
C ARG A 172 -53.83 -8.80 0.09
N PRO A 173 -53.10 -9.91 -0.09
CA PRO A 173 -51.66 -9.84 -0.39
C PRO A 173 -51.40 -8.89 -1.57
N GLY A 174 -50.49 -7.92 -1.38
CA GLY A 174 -50.14 -6.91 -2.37
C GLY A 174 -50.80 -5.54 -2.16
N ASP A 175 -51.84 -5.44 -1.33
CA ASP A 175 -52.40 -4.16 -0.89
C ASP A 175 -51.77 -3.69 0.43
N ALA A 176 -51.67 -2.37 0.58
CA ALA A 176 -51.26 -1.77 1.84
C ALA A 176 -52.41 -1.72 2.86
N PRO A 177 -52.11 -1.61 4.17
CA PRO A 177 -53.11 -1.38 5.21
C PRO A 177 -54.04 -0.21 4.87
N GLY A 178 -55.35 -0.44 5.07
CA GLY A 178 -56.40 0.54 4.77
C GLY A 178 -56.79 0.64 3.29
N HIS A 179 -56.15 -0.13 2.40
CA HIS A 179 -56.47 -0.18 0.97
C HIS A 179 -57.07 -1.54 0.59
N CYS A 180 -57.97 -1.51 -0.39
CA CYS A 180 -58.53 -2.69 -1.02
C CYS A 180 -58.78 -2.35 -2.48
N HIS A 181 -57.96 -2.90 -3.36
CA HIS A 181 -58.09 -2.72 -4.80
C HIS A 181 -58.63 -3.98 -5.47
N SER A 182 -59.30 -3.83 -6.61
CA SER A 182 -59.77 -4.97 -7.41
C SER A 182 -58.59 -5.75 -7.97
N VAL A 183 -57.53 -5.03 -8.37
CA VAL A 183 -56.21 -5.56 -8.71
C VAL A 183 -55.22 -5.06 -7.66
N PRO A 184 -54.59 -5.94 -6.85
CA PRO A 184 -53.72 -5.52 -5.77
C PRO A 184 -52.63 -4.54 -6.24
N GLY A 185 -52.50 -3.43 -5.52
CA GLY A 185 -51.54 -2.38 -5.82
C GLY A 185 -51.85 -1.50 -7.03
N VAL A 186 -53.03 -1.61 -7.65
CA VAL A 186 -53.43 -0.80 -8.80
C VAL A 186 -54.76 -0.09 -8.52
N TRP A 187 -54.83 1.21 -8.81
CA TRP A 187 -56.06 1.99 -8.62
C TRP A 187 -57.23 1.47 -9.45
N ASP A 188 -58.41 1.41 -8.84
CA ASP A 188 -59.62 0.91 -9.47
C ASP A 188 -60.16 1.86 -10.55
N LYS A 189 -61.04 1.32 -11.41
CA LYS A 189 -61.69 2.07 -12.50
C LYS A 189 -62.41 3.33 -12.02
N GLY A 190 -62.88 3.35 -10.78
CA GLY A 190 -63.58 4.48 -10.16
C GLY A 190 -62.68 5.65 -9.73
N ASN A 191 -61.35 5.50 -9.77
CA ASN A 191 -60.40 6.51 -9.28
C ASN A 191 -60.00 7.57 -10.33
N GLY A 192 -60.77 7.72 -11.41
CA GLY A 192 -60.56 8.75 -12.42
C GLY A 192 -59.20 8.61 -13.12
N GLU A 193 -58.43 9.70 -13.18
CA GLU A 193 -57.11 9.72 -13.84
C GLU A 193 -56.06 8.78 -13.23
N LYS A 194 -56.31 8.29 -12.01
CA LYS A 194 -55.44 7.32 -11.35
C LYS A 194 -55.76 5.89 -11.74
N ALA A 195 -56.96 5.61 -12.28
CA ALA A 195 -57.40 4.27 -12.64
C ALA A 195 -56.38 3.54 -13.51
N GLY A 196 -56.08 2.28 -13.16
CA GLY A 196 -55.10 1.45 -13.87
C GLY A 196 -53.64 1.82 -13.61
N LYS A 197 -53.34 2.88 -12.82
CA LYS A 197 -51.98 3.23 -12.40
C LYS A 197 -51.63 2.56 -11.07
N GLU A 198 -50.34 2.39 -10.85
CA GLU A 198 -49.80 1.86 -9.59
C GLU A 198 -50.19 2.74 -8.39
N CYS A 199 -50.68 2.10 -7.33
CA CYS A 199 -50.97 2.75 -6.07
C CYS A 199 -49.65 2.98 -5.33
N ALA A 200 -49.25 4.25 -5.21
CA ALA A 200 -48.00 4.63 -4.56
C ALA A 200 -47.88 4.11 -3.11
N TRP A 201 -48.99 4.06 -2.37
CA TRP A 201 -48.99 3.53 -1.01
C TRP A 201 -48.76 2.02 -0.98
N CYS A 202 -49.47 1.25 -1.82
CA CYS A 202 -49.24 -0.19 -1.96
C CYS A 202 -47.80 -0.49 -2.43
N LYS A 203 -47.26 0.32 -3.35
CA LYS A 203 -45.87 0.19 -3.81
C LYS A 203 -44.87 0.34 -2.66
N VAL A 204 -44.96 1.44 -1.91
CA VAL A 204 -44.04 1.71 -0.79
C VAL A 204 -44.18 0.64 0.30
N TRP A 205 -45.41 0.24 0.62
CA TRP A 205 -45.65 -0.81 1.60
C TRP A 205 -45.03 -2.16 1.19
N ASN A 206 -45.23 -2.58 -0.06
CA ASN A 206 -44.66 -3.84 -0.56
C ASN A 206 -43.12 -3.80 -0.57
N ALA A 207 -42.53 -2.65 -0.92
CA ALA A 207 -41.07 -2.46 -0.81
C ALA A 207 -40.58 -2.54 0.63
N ALA A 208 -41.29 -1.93 1.57
CA ALA A 208 -40.99 -1.99 3.01
C ALA A 208 -41.05 -3.42 3.55
N ILE A 209 -42.07 -4.20 3.17
CA ILE A 209 -42.22 -5.61 3.55
C ILE A 209 -41.10 -6.47 2.92
N ALA A 210 -40.68 -6.19 1.70
CA ALA A 210 -39.54 -6.89 1.08
C ALA A 210 -38.25 -6.63 1.86
N ILE A 211 -37.95 -5.36 2.17
CA ILE A 211 -36.79 -4.96 2.98
C ILE A 211 -36.78 -5.66 4.34
N GLN A 212 -37.94 -5.78 5.00
CA GLN A 212 -38.06 -6.47 6.28
C GLN A 212 -37.74 -7.97 6.16
N LYS A 213 -38.20 -8.63 5.09
CA LYS A 213 -37.93 -10.06 4.86
C LYS A 213 -36.46 -10.32 4.60
N ASP A 214 -35.82 -9.47 3.79
CA ASP A 214 -34.40 -9.60 3.47
C ASP A 214 -33.50 -9.35 4.70
N SER A 215 -33.98 -8.57 5.67
CA SER A 215 -33.25 -8.29 6.92
C SER A 215 -33.40 -9.40 7.99
N ALA A 216 -34.23 -10.41 7.73
CA ALA A 216 -34.50 -11.52 8.66
C ALA A 216 -33.83 -12.86 8.24
N GLN A 217 -33.07 -12.88 7.14
CA GLN A 217 -32.22 -13.99 6.67
C GLN A 217 -30.77 -13.78 7.07
#